data_AF-A0A965F2L5-F1
#
_entry.id   AF-A0A965F2L5-F1
#
_cell.length_a   1.000
_cell.length_b   1.000
_cell.length_c   1.000
_cell.angle_alpha   90.00
_cell.angle_beta   90.00
_cell.angle_gamma   90.00
#
_symmetry.space_group_name_H-M   'P 1'
#
loop_
_entity.id
_entity.type
_entity.pdbx_description
1 polymer ?
#
loop_
_entity_poly.entity_id
_entity_poly.type
_entity_poly.pdbx_seq_one_letter_code
_entity_poly.pdbx_strand_id
1 'polypeptide(L)'
;WDLYDQTKVEPDVNKRNKLVWDMIKIHVEDGPFFSGLSANTPAIVLVKKGLNNVPKRDDLALGGFVAPWIHPTPAVYDPETYYWDNPAAH
;
A
#
# COMPACT_ATOMS: atom_id res chain seq x y z
N TRP A 1 -18.43 11.51 10.73
CA TRP A 1 -18.91 10.37 9.92
C TRP A 1 -19.46 10.85 8.58
N ASP A 2 -20.16 11.97 8.53
CA ASP A 2 -20.74 12.56 7.32
C ASP A 2 -19.76 12.73 6.14
N LEU A 3 -18.54 13.22 6.38
CA LEU A 3 -17.52 13.33 5.33
C LEU A 3 -17.10 11.97 4.78
N TYR A 4 -16.94 10.98 5.66
CA TYR A 4 -16.54 9.62 5.27
C TYR A 4 -17.62 8.97 4.40
N ASP A 5 -18.90 9.12 4.77
CA ASP A 5 -20.00 8.55 3.98
C ASP A 5 -20.14 9.21 2.60
N GLN A 6 -19.90 10.52 2.50
CA GLN A 6 -19.86 11.21 1.20
C GLN A 6 -18.75 10.66 0.29
N THR A 7 -17.59 10.29 0.83
CA THR A 7 -16.48 9.77 0.01
C THR A 7 -16.80 8.43 -0.68
N LYS A 8 -17.74 7.64 -0.12
CA LYS A 8 -18.13 6.34 -0.66
C LYS A 8 -18.95 6.45 -1.96
N VAL A 9 -19.67 7.55 -2.13
CA VAL A 9 -20.63 7.72 -3.22
C VAL A 9 -20.26 8.85 -4.20
N GLU A 10 -19.29 9.70 -3.87
CA GLU A 10 -18.81 10.77 -4.75
C GLU A 10 -18.08 10.19 -5.99
N PRO A 11 -18.63 10.36 -7.21
CA PRO A 11 -18.02 9.82 -8.43
C PRO A 11 -16.84 10.64 -8.94
N ASP A 12 -16.78 11.94 -8.66
CA ASP A 12 -15.68 12.79 -9.10
C ASP A 12 -14.45 12.59 -8.20
N VAL A 13 -13.35 12.13 -8.80
CA VAL A 13 -12.12 11.80 -8.07
C VAL A 13 -11.54 13.03 -7.35
N ASN A 14 -11.60 14.22 -7.94
CA ASN A 14 -11.04 15.42 -7.33
C ASN A 14 -11.90 15.90 -6.15
N LYS A 15 -13.23 15.84 -6.27
CA LYS A 15 -14.14 16.12 -5.14
C LYS A 15 -13.95 15.11 -4.01
N ARG A 16 -13.85 13.82 -4.33
CA ARG A 16 -13.58 12.78 -3.35
C ARG A 16 -12.24 12.99 -2.65
N ASN A 17 -11.18 13.33 -3.39
CA ASN A 17 -9.87 13.63 -2.83
C ASN A 17 -9.92 14.84 -1.88
N LYS A 18 -10.68 15.88 -2.22
CA LYS A 18 -10.90 17.03 -1.33
C LYS A 18 -11.55 16.61 -0.01
N LEU A 19 -12.59 15.77 -0.05
CA LEU A 19 -13.23 15.24 1.16
C LEU A 19 -12.24 14.45 2.04
N VAL A 20 -11.35 13.66 1.42
CA VAL A 20 -10.28 12.94 2.13
C VAL A 20 -9.31 13.92 2.81
N TRP A 21 -8.91 14.99 2.14
CA TRP A 21 -8.06 16.02 2.75
C TRP A 21 -8.74 16.76 3.89
N ASP A 22 -10.03 17.05 3.78
CA ASP A 22 -10.80 17.67 4.86
C ASP A 22 -10.84 16.75 6.10
N MET A 23 -10.99 15.44 5.90
CA MET A 23 -10.90 14.46 7.01
C MET A 23 -9.50 14.39 7.62
N ILE A 24 -8.44 14.39 6.80
CA ILE A 24 -7.05 14.40 7.27
C ILE A 24 -6.78 15.67 8.09
N LYS A 25 -7.29 16.83 7.65
CA LYS A 25 -7.14 18.09 8.36
C LYS A 25 -7.75 18.01 9.75
N ILE A 26 -8.99 17.54 9.87
CA ILE A 26 -9.65 17.31 11.18
C ILE A 26 -8.83 16.34 12.04
N HIS A 27 -8.31 15.25 11.45
CA HIS A 27 -7.49 14.27 12.18
C HIS A 27 -6.18 14.88 12.71
N VAL A 28 -5.55 15.79 11.97
CA VAL A 28 -4.31 16.47 12.37
C VAL A 28 -4.57 17.57 13.40
N GLU A 29 -5.64 18.35 13.23
CA GLU A 29 -5.94 19.52 14.08
C GLU A 29 -6.61 19.11 15.41
N ASP A 30 -7.57 18.19 15.35
CA ASP A 30 -8.46 17.88 16.48
C ASP A 30 -8.40 16.40 16.92
N GLY A 31 -7.58 15.57 16.25
CA GLY A 31 -7.52 14.14 16.51
C GLY A 31 -6.99 13.81 17.92
N PRO A 32 -7.59 12.85 18.65
CA PRO A 32 -7.13 12.44 19.98
C PRO A 32 -5.89 11.52 19.92
N PHE A 33 -5.03 11.70 18.91
CA PHE A 33 -3.89 10.84 18.62
C PHE A 33 -2.63 11.69 18.48
N PHE A 34 -1.51 11.15 18.96
CA PHE A 34 -0.20 11.71 18.64
C PHE A 34 0.27 11.13 17.31
N SER A 35 0.68 12.01 16.38
CA SER A 35 1.30 11.57 15.15
C SER A 35 2.60 10.82 15.47
N GLY A 36 2.70 9.56 15.05
CA GLY A 36 3.90 8.74 15.27
C GLY A 36 5.11 9.29 14.51
N LEU A 37 6.30 9.18 15.10
CA LEU A 37 7.55 9.69 14.53
C LEU A 37 8.09 8.85 13.36
N SER A 38 7.61 7.62 13.18
CA SER A 38 8.12 6.70 12.16
C SER A 38 6.96 5.92 11.53
N ALA A 39 6.91 5.99 10.20
CA ALA A 39 6.11 5.14 9.33
C ALA A 39 7.06 4.52 8.29
N ASN A 40 6.60 3.51 7.55
CA ASN A 40 7.38 2.82 6.50
C ASN A 40 8.66 2.16 7.03
N THR A 41 8.61 1.51 8.18
CA THR A 41 9.72 0.69 8.68
C THR A 41 10.16 -0.28 7.57
N PRO A 42 11.46 -0.30 7.20
CA PRO A 42 11.94 -1.22 6.18
C PRO A 42 11.62 -2.66 6.57
N ALA A 43 10.99 -3.40 5.67
CA ALA A 43 10.72 -4.82 5.85
C ALA A 43 11.36 -5.61 4.71
N ILE A 44 11.93 -6.76 5.07
CA ILE A 44 12.64 -7.64 4.14
C ILE A 44 11.63 -8.61 3.54
N VAL A 45 11.59 -8.69 2.22
CA VAL A 45 10.89 -9.75 1.49
C VAL A 45 11.91 -10.84 1.13
N LEU A 46 11.70 -12.04 1.66
CA LEU A 46 12.55 -13.19 1.36
C LEU A 46 12.04 -13.91 0.11
N VAL A 47 12.91 -14.11 -0.86
CA VAL A 47 12.60 -14.80 -2.12
C VAL A 47 13.52 -16.01 -2.26
N LYS A 48 12.96 -17.19 -2.49
CA LYS A 48 13.74 -18.41 -2.70
C LYS A 48 14.50 -18.30 -4.03
N LYS A 49 15.76 -18.74 -4.04
CA LYS A 49 16.54 -18.83 -5.29
C LYS A 49 15.78 -19.70 -6.30
N GLY A 50 15.66 -19.21 -7.53
CA GLY A 50 14.90 -19.86 -8.61
C GLY A 50 13.45 -19.38 -8.75
N LEU A 51 12.89 -18.68 -7.75
CA LEU A 51 11.59 -18.01 -7.89
C LEU A 51 11.80 -16.66 -8.58
N ASN A 52 11.26 -16.53 -9.78
CA ASN A 52 11.40 -15.35 -10.64
C ASN A 52 10.12 -14.52 -10.66
N ASN A 53 10.24 -13.34 -11.26
CA ASN A 53 9.18 -12.34 -11.43
C ASN A 53 8.64 -11.72 -10.13
N VAL A 54 9.29 -11.98 -8.99
CA VAL A 54 9.05 -11.22 -7.76
C VAL A 54 9.70 -9.84 -7.91
N PRO A 55 8.95 -8.73 -7.84
CA PRO A 55 9.52 -7.40 -8.01
C PRO A 55 10.61 -7.07 -6.99
N LYS A 56 11.72 -6.53 -7.47
CA LYS A 56 12.82 -6.05 -6.63
C LYS A 56 12.60 -4.57 -6.30
N ARG A 57 13.39 -4.08 -5.34
CA ARG A 57 13.41 -2.66 -4.94
C ARG A 57 13.47 -1.72 -6.14
N ASP A 58 14.34 -2.01 -7.10
CA ASP A 58 14.58 -1.13 -8.26
C ASP A 58 13.49 -1.24 -9.34
N ASP A 59 12.67 -2.29 -9.29
CA ASP A 59 11.51 -2.46 -10.17
C ASP A 59 10.28 -1.65 -9.68
N LEU A 60 10.32 -1.16 -8.44
CA LEU A 60 9.19 -0.57 -7.74
C LEU A 60 9.39 0.93 -7.48
N ALA A 61 8.35 1.72 -7.71
CA ALA A 61 8.35 3.13 -7.34
C ALA A 61 8.62 3.29 -5.84
N LEU A 62 9.55 4.20 -5.50
CA LEU A 62 10.01 4.45 -4.12
C LEU A 62 10.59 3.23 -3.38
N GLY A 63 10.97 2.17 -4.10
CA GLY A 63 11.51 0.95 -3.50
C GLY A 63 10.46 -0.07 -3.04
N GLY A 64 9.17 0.19 -3.32
CA GLY A 64 8.07 -0.69 -2.94
C GLY A 64 7.56 -0.48 -1.51
N PHE A 65 6.50 -1.20 -1.17
CA PHE A 65 5.93 -1.25 0.17
C PHE A 65 5.90 -2.67 0.72
N VAL A 66 5.76 -2.79 2.04
CA VAL A 66 5.46 -4.04 2.73
C VAL A 66 4.53 -3.72 3.88
N ALA A 67 3.38 -4.40 3.95
CA ALA A 67 2.34 -4.19 4.96
C ALA A 67 1.90 -2.72 5.16
N PRO A 68 1.71 -1.91 4.10
CA PRO A 68 1.14 -0.58 4.26
C PRO A 68 -0.36 -0.69 4.53
N TRP A 69 -0.94 0.32 5.16
CA TRP A 69 -2.38 0.34 5.45
C TRP A 69 -3.25 0.65 4.22
N ILE A 70 -2.67 1.25 3.17
CA ILE A 70 -3.40 1.77 2.00
C ILE A 70 -3.74 0.72 0.94
N HIS A 71 -2.96 -0.37 0.85
CA HIS A 71 -3.12 -1.43 -0.16
C HIS A 71 -2.49 -2.74 0.34
N PRO A 72 -2.98 -3.93 -0.07
CA PRO A 72 -2.57 -5.20 0.50
C PRO A 72 -1.23 -5.71 -0.06
N THR A 73 -0.14 -5.00 0.25
CA THR A 73 1.21 -5.33 -0.26
C THR A 73 1.94 -6.28 0.68
N PRO A 74 2.57 -7.36 0.18
CA PRO A 74 2.97 -7.62 -1.22
C PRO A 74 1.99 -8.46 -2.07
N ALA A 75 0.74 -8.69 -1.64
CA ALA A 75 -0.19 -9.52 -2.42
C ALA A 75 -0.57 -8.92 -3.78
N VAL A 76 -0.42 -7.60 -3.94
CA VAL A 76 -0.67 -6.85 -5.19
C VAL A 76 0.56 -6.74 -6.09
N TYR A 77 1.60 -7.54 -5.85
CA TYR A 77 2.73 -7.69 -6.78
C TYR A 77 2.47 -8.81 -7.80
N ASP A 78 1.20 -9.08 -8.08
CA ASP A 78 0.72 -10.06 -9.07
C ASP A 78 1.41 -11.44 -8.92
N PRO A 79 1.32 -12.10 -7.74
CA PRO A 79 1.99 -13.37 -7.47
C PRO A 79 1.58 -14.51 -8.40
N GLU A 80 0.44 -14.40 -9.08
CA GLU A 80 0.01 -15.30 -10.15
C GLU A 80 0.96 -15.32 -11.35
N THR A 81 1.83 -14.31 -11.47
CA THR A 81 2.83 -14.20 -12.53
C THR A 81 4.21 -14.74 -12.11
N TYR A 82 4.36 -15.19 -10.87
CA TYR A 82 5.62 -15.75 -10.38
C TYR A 82 5.84 -17.14 -10.96
N TYR A 83 7.10 -17.48 -11.23
CA TYR A 83 7.44 -18.78 -11.80
C TYR A 83 8.78 -19.30 -11.27
N TRP A 84 8.87 -20.62 -11.18
CA TRP A 84 10.13 -21.30 -10.91
C TRP A 84 10.92 -21.45 -12.21
N ASP A 85 12.22 -21.23 -12.15
CA ASP A 85 13.16 -21.56 -13.23
C ASP A 85 13.13 -23.05 -13.59
N ASN A 86 12.94 -23.92 -12.59
CA ASN A 86 12.68 -25.35 -12.74
C ASN A 86 11.39 -25.76 -12.00
N PRO A 87 10.23 -25.75 -12.68
CA PRO A 87 8.95 -26.13 -12.09
C PRO A 87 8.88 -27.57 -11.57
N ALA A 88 9.72 -28.49 -12.07
CA ALA A 88 9.69 -29.90 -11.69
C ALA A 88 10.45 -30.21 -10.38
N ALA A 89 11.21 -29.26 -9.84
CA ALA A 89 12.05 -29.45 -8.65
C ALA A 89 11.42 -28.93 -7.35
N HIS A 90 10.17 -28.48 -7.39
CA HIS A 90 9.52 -27.76 -6.30
C HIS A 90 8.08 -28.22 -6.06
#